data_AF-A0A8H7Y2A4-F1
#
_entry.id   AF-A0A8H7Y2A4-F1
#
_cell.length_a   1.000
_cell.length_b   1.000
_cell.length_c   1.000
_cell.angle_alpha   90.00
_cell.angle_beta   90.00
_cell.angle_gamma   90.00
#
_symmetry.space_group_name_H-M   'P 1'
#
loop_
_entity.id
_entity.type
_entity.pdbx_description
1 polymer ?
#
loop_
_entity_poly.entity_id
_entity_poly.type
_entity_poly.pdbx_seq_one_letter_code
_entity_poly.pdbx_strand_id
1 'polypeptide(L)'
;MVSEPRNAAANRSVEILASKLRRRQIVGSRATALETLLVLRQVIAKARFSNLEQLVAIIRDVGRRLVDAQPKEHSVGNTVRKVLHHIREEFHAATRGVEVSKPASFSISKFVLQGQPRKQVAVQKSEVKGTLKENDPDDPDSFARGLKPVLMEAIQDVLDELETVYDNVSRNAKDHIHSDEIILTLGMSKTVEQFLKAAAHVRNYSVIVAETAPSYNGREMAKSLSSSGISTFLVPDSSIFALMSRVNKVILGAHVILANGGMFAVSGSLMAATAARAHSTPVVVCAGQFKLTPLWNLYHEYGALDFGNPSDVLGFENGDLVDKVDVVNPYYDYVQPELIDAYITNDGDHPPSSIYRLLKETYDDEDNEL
;
A
#
# COMPACT_ATOMS: atom_id res chain seq x y z
N MET A 1 -16.03 -34.84 16.35
CA MET A 1 -16.39 -33.51 16.88
C MET A 1 -15.42 -33.06 18.00
N VAL A 2 -14.09 -33.02 17.75
CA VAL A 2 -13.10 -32.63 18.80
C VAL A 2 -11.93 -31.80 18.20
N SER A 3 -12.22 -30.74 17.45
CA SER A 3 -11.18 -29.86 16.87
C SER A 3 -11.40 -28.35 17.04
N GLU A 4 -12.41 -27.89 17.77
CA GLU A 4 -12.84 -26.48 17.75
C GLU A 4 -12.13 -25.46 18.68
N PRO A 5 -11.48 -25.78 19.82
CA PRO A 5 -11.10 -24.73 20.76
C PRO A 5 -9.90 -23.85 20.32
N ARG A 6 -9.04 -24.33 19.41
CA ARG A 6 -7.87 -23.55 18.93
C ARG A 6 -8.18 -22.60 17.77
N ASN A 7 -9.14 -22.94 16.91
CA ASN A 7 -9.62 -22.05 15.84
C ASN A 7 -10.43 -20.88 16.40
N ALA A 8 -11.10 -21.04 17.54
CA ALA A 8 -11.85 -19.97 18.20
C ALA A 8 -10.98 -18.74 18.56
N ALA A 9 -9.73 -18.95 18.99
CA ALA A 9 -8.83 -17.86 19.36
C ALA A 9 -8.31 -17.07 18.14
N ALA A 10 -8.07 -17.75 17.00
CA ALA A 10 -7.70 -17.09 15.74
C ALA A 10 -8.90 -16.34 15.16
N ASN A 11 -10.09 -16.92 15.21
CA ASN A 11 -11.33 -16.24 14.81
C ASN A 11 -11.61 -15.02 15.69
N ARG A 12 -11.25 -15.07 16.99
CA ARG A 12 -11.39 -13.94 17.90
C ARG A 12 -10.48 -12.76 17.52
N SER A 13 -9.22 -13.00 17.11
CA SER A 13 -8.34 -11.90 16.69
C SER A 13 -8.82 -11.26 15.38
N VAL A 14 -9.34 -12.06 14.45
CA VAL A 14 -9.99 -11.57 13.22
C VAL A 14 -11.20 -10.68 13.54
N GLU A 15 -12.09 -11.12 14.44
CA GLU A 15 -13.26 -10.32 14.85
C GLU A 15 -12.88 -9.03 15.59
N ILE A 16 -11.82 -9.07 16.41
CA ILE A 16 -11.31 -7.87 17.07
C ILE A 16 -10.82 -6.86 16.03
N LEU A 17 -10.02 -7.29 15.05
CA LEU A 17 -9.54 -6.40 14.00
C LEU A 17 -10.69 -5.90 13.13
N ALA A 18 -11.62 -6.75 12.72
CA ALA A 18 -12.81 -6.36 11.96
C ALA A 18 -13.63 -5.30 12.71
N SER A 19 -13.83 -5.46 14.02
CA SER A 19 -14.50 -4.47 14.86
C SER A 19 -13.75 -3.13 14.93
N LYS A 20 -12.42 -3.16 15.06
CA LYS A 20 -11.58 -1.95 15.02
C LYS A 20 -11.65 -1.23 13.68
N LEU A 21 -11.66 -1.97 12.56
CA LEU A 21 -11.79 -1.44 11.20
C LEU A 21 -13.17 -0.79 10.96
N ARG A 22 -14.26 -1.47 11.35
CA ARG A 22 -15.62 -0.93 11.27
C ARG A 22 -15.78 0.38 12.05
N ARG A 23 -15.16 0.44 13.23
CA ARG A 23 -15.19 1.62 14.12
C ARG A 23 -14.17 2.70 13.76
N ARG A 24 -13.39 2.53 12.68
CA ARG A 24 -12.32 3.45 12.27
C ARG A 24 -11.34 3.78 13.42
N GLN A 25 -11.03 2.81 14.28
CA GLN A 25 -10.04 2.98 15.36
C GLN A 25 -8.61 2.85 14.86
N ILE A 26 -8.42 2.11 13.78
CA ILE A 26 -7.15 2.02 13.06
C ILE A 26 -7.39 2.72 11.72
N VAL A 27 -6.74 3.86 11.53
CA VAL A 27 -6.84 4.66 10.31
C VAL A 27 -5.47 4.76 9.66
N GLY A 28 -5.45 4.66 8.33
CA GLY A 28 -4.27 4.84 7.52
C GLY A 28 -3.67 3.52 7.03
N SER A 29 -3.34 3.54 5.74
CA SER A 29 -2.93 2.39 4.95
C SER A 29 -1.84 1.51 5.56
N ARG A 30 -0.83 2.10 6.23
CA ARG A 30 0.29 1.33 6.81
C ARG A 30 -0.12 0.65 8.11
N ALA A 31 -0.86 1.34 8.98
CA ALA A 31 -1.30 0.78 10.25
C ALA A 31 -2.29 -0.37 10.02
N THR A 32 -3.21 -0.19 9.06
CA THR A 32 -4.17 -1.22 8.65
C THR A 32 -3.49 -2.42 8.00
N ALA A 33 -2.49 -2.22 7.12
CA ALA A 33 -1.68 -3.30 6.55
C ALA A 33 -0.90 -4.08 7.62
N LEU A 34 -0.23 -3.39 8.56
CA LEU A 34 0.56 -4.03 9.61
C LEU A 34 -0.30 -4.89 10.53
N GLU A 35 -1.42 -4.36 11.02
CA GLU A 35 -2.34 -5.11 11.87
C GLU A 35 -2.96 -6.31 11.12
N THR A 36 -3.22 -6.16 9.82
CA THR A 36 -3.68 -7.26 8.96
C THR A 36 -2.62 -8.37 8.87
N LEU A 37 -1.35 -8.04 8.63
CA LEU A 37 -0.25 -9.01 8.62
C LEU A 37 -0.11 -9.74 9.96
N LEU A 38 -0.19 -9.01 11.08
CA LEU A 38 -0.11 -9.62 12.41
C LEU A 38 -1.25 -10.61 12.67
N VAL A 39 -2.47 -10.29 12.23
CA VAL A 39 -3.61 -11.21 12.35
C VAL A 39 -3.43 -12.42 11.43
N LEU A 40 -3.04 -12.23 10.16
CA LEU A 40 -2.79 -13.32 9.21
C LEU A 40 -1.70 -14.27 9.73
N ARG A 41 -0.61 -13.75 10.28
CA ARG A 41 0.45 -14.52 10.95
C ARG A 41 -0.10 -15.39 12.08
N GLN A 42 -0.98 -14.84 12.93
CA GLN A 42 -1.59 -15.59 14.03
C GLN A 42 -2.56 -16.68 13.53
N VAL A 43 -3.30 -16.40 12.46
CA VAL A 43 -4.22 -17.35 11.82
C VAL A 43 -3.41 -18.51 11.25
N ILE A 44 -2.39 -18.26 10.43
CA ILE A 44 -1.58 -19.29 9.76
C ILE A 44 -0.83 -20.15 10.79
N ALA A 45 -0.28 -19.54 11.85
CA ALA A 45 0.38 -20.28 12.92
C ALA A 45 -0.54 -21.33 13.58
N LYS A 46 -1.83 -20.99 13.77
CA LYS A 46 -2.82 -21.84 14.44
C LYS A 46 -3.64 -22.71 13.48
N ALA A 47 -3.68 -22.38 12.20
CA ALA A 47 -4.46 -23.08 11.19
C ALA A 47 -4.01 -24.55 11.06
N ARG A 48 -4.98 -25.40 10.75
CA ARG A 48 -4.75 -26.79 10.37
C ARG A 48 -5.17 -26.95 8.91
N PHE A 49 -4.28 -27.48 8.10
CA PHE A 49 -4.51 -27.69 6.68
C PHE A 49 -3.69 -28.88 6.19
N SER A 50 -4.24 -29.64 5.25
CA SER A 50 -3.60 -30.85 4.71
C SER A 50 -3.12 -30.69 3.26
N ASN A 51 -3.49 -29.56 2.63
CA ASN A 51 -3.08 -29.17 1.27
C ASN A 51 -3.03 -27.63 1.16
N LEU A 52 -2.43 -27.13 0.08
CA LEU A 52 -2.33 -25.69 -0.17
C LEU A 52 -3.70 -25.04 -0.36
N GLU A 53 -4.62 -25.68 -1.09
CA GLU A 53 -5.94 -25.12 -1.39
C GLU A 53 -6.75 -24.80 -0.13
N GLN A 54 -6.68 -25.67 0.88
CA GLN A 54 -7.33 -25.47 2.17
C GLN A 54 -6.74 -24.28 2.92
N LEU A 55 -5.42 -24.08 2.87
CA LEU A 55 -4.77 -22.91 3.45
C LEU A 55 -5.19 -21.62 2.74
N VAL A 56 -5.16 -21.62 1.41
CA VAL A 56 -5.60 -20.48 0.58
C VAL A 56 -7.05 -20.14 0.88
N ALA A 57 -7.94 -21.13 1.00
CA ALA A 57 -9.34 -20.92 1.35
C ALA A 57 -9.51 -20.28 2.75
N ILE A 58 -8.73 -20.72 3.76
CA ILE A 58 -8.75 -20.12 5.11
C ILE A 58 -8.33 -18.65 5.05
N ILE A 59 -7.26 -18.34 4.31
CA ILE A 59 -6.75 -16.97 4.21
C ILE A 59 -7.72 -16.08 3.43
N ARG A 60 -8.31 -16.58 2.34
CA ARG A 60 -9.35 -15.87 1.58
C ARG A 60 -10.58 -15.57 2.42
N ASP A 61 -11.08 -16.52 3.22
CA ASP A 61 -12.23 -16.29 4.12
C ASP A 61 -11.94 -15.19 5.16
N VAL A 62 -10.75 -15.23 5.78
CA VAL A 62 -10.30 -14.17 6.70
C VAL A 62 -10.17 -12.83 5.98
N GLY A 63 -9.58 -12.84 4.79
CA GLY A 63 -9.45 -11.67 3.93
C GLY A 63 -10.79 -11.01 3.61
N ARG A 64 -11.76 -11.79 3.14
CA ARG A 64 -13.11 -11.33 2.83
C ARG A 64 -13.77 -10.68 4.03
N ARG A 65 -13.72 -11.32 5.20
CA ARG A 65 -14.28 -10.76 6.45
C ARG A 65 -13.65 -9.44 6.87
N LEU A 66 -12.34 -9.27 6.65
CA LEU A 66 -11.63 -8.03 6.96
C LEU A 66 -11.90 -6.93 5.91
N VAL A 67 -12.01 -7.29 4.63
CA VAL A 67 -12.38 -6.34 3.56
C VAL A 67 -13.82 -5.87 3.74
N ASP A 68 -14.76 -6.76 4.04
CA ASP A 68 -16.16 -6.43 4.32
C ASP A 68 -16.32 -5.52 5.55
N ALA A 69 -15.36 -5.55 6.47
CA ALA A 69 -15.37 -4.70 7.65
C ALA A 69 -15.09 -3.22 7.31
N GLN A 70 -14.28 -2.95 6.29
CA GLN A 70 -14.03 -1.61 5.78
C GLN A 70 -13.62 -1.67 4.30
N PRO A 71 -14.57 -1.71 3.36
CA PRO A 71 -14.29 -1.96 1.94
C PRO A 71 -13.49 -0.83 1.27
N LYS A 72 -13.52 0.38 1.84
CA LYS A 72 -12.78 1.55 1.35
C LYS A 72 -11.30 1.55 1.74
N GLU A 73 -10.90 0.67 2.66
CA GLU A 73 -9.51 0.53 3.08
C GLU A 73 -8.84 -0.61 2.28
N HIS A 74 -8.42 -0.30 1.06
CA HIS A 74 -7.89 -1.31 0.14
C HIS A 74 -6.56 -1.94 0.58
N SER A 75 -5.79 -1.28 1.44
CA SER A 75 -4.53 -1.82 1.96
C SER A 75 -4.73 -3.18 2.65
N VAL A 76 -5.88 -3.42 3.29
CA VAL A 76 -6.20 -4.69 3.95
C VAL A 76 -6.29 -5.81 2.92
N GLY A 77 -7.11 -5.63 1.88
CA GLY A 77 -7.27 -6.61 0.81
C GLY A 77 -5.98 -6.81 0.02
N ASN A 78 -5.28 -5.73 -0.31
CA ASN A 78 -3.98 -5.77 -0.99
C ASN A 78 -2.95 -6.58 -0.18
N THR A 79 -2.88 -6.35 1.13
CA THR A 79 -2.00 -7.10 2.04
C THR A 79 -2.32 -8.60 2.01
N VAL A 80 -3.60 -8.96 2.06
CA VAL A 80 -4.04 -10.37 1.99
C VAL A 80 -3.63 -11.01 0.67
N ARG A 81 -3.88 -10.33 -0.46
CA ARG A 81 -3.49 -10.81 -1.80
C ARG A 81 -1.98 -11.00 -1.92
N LYS A 82 -1.19 -10.06 -1.40
CA LYS A 82 0.27 -10.15 -1.38
C LYS A 82 0.73 -11.37 -0.59
N VAL A 83 0.16 -11.61 0.60
CA VAL A 83 0.46 -12.81 1.39
C VAL A 83 0.08 -14.09 0.63
N LEU A 84 -1.10 -14.14 -0.02
CA LEU A 84 -1.49 -15.29 -0.84
C LEU A 84 -0.50 -15.57 -1.97
N HIS A 85 -0.07 -14.53 -2.69
CA HIS A 85 0.92 -14.65 -3.76
C HIS A 85 2.25 -15.21 -3.25
N HIS A 86 2.84 -14.61 -2.20
CA HIS A 86 4.08 -15.12 -1.60
C HIS A 86 3.96 -16.57 -1.10
N ILE A 87 2.81 -16.95 -0.55
CA ILE A 87 2.55 -18.33 -0.11
C ILE A 87 2.55 -19.30 -1.30
N ARG A 88 1.94 -18.94 -2.43
CA ARG A 88 1.97 -19.77 -3.65
C ARG A 88 3.38 -19.86 -4.21
N GLU A 89 4.11 -18.75 -4.27
CA GLU A 89 5.49 -18.72 -4.78
C GLU A 89 6.42 -19.62 -3.96
N GLU A 90 6.40 -19.50 -2.63
CA GLU A 90 7.22 -20.31 -1.72
C GLU A 90 6.82 -21.80 -1.76
N PHE A 91 5.53 -22.10 -1.86
CA PHE A 91 5.07 -23.48 -2.03
C PHE A 91 5.58 -24.09 -3.34
N HIS A 92 5.48 -23.35 -4.45
CA HIS A 92 5.97 -23.80 -5.74
C HIS A 92 7.50 -23.91 -5.75
N ALA A 93 8.23 -23.04 -5.05
CA ALA A 93 9.68 -23.14 -4.89
C ALA A 93 10.08 -24.40 -4.11
N ALA A 94 9.39 -24.69 -3.01
CA ALA A 94 9.60 -25.90 -2.20
C ALA A 94 9.27 -27.18 -3.00
N THR A 95 8.23 -27.15 -3.84
CA THR A 95 7.79 -28.30 -4.64
C THR A 95 8.61 -28.50 -5.91
N ARG A 96 9.07 -27.44 -6.59
CA ARG A 96 9.94 -27.54 -7.78
C ARG A 96 11.33 -28.08 -7.46
N GLY A 97 11.77 -28.03 -6.20
CA GLY A 97 12.94 -28.80 -5.74
C GLY A 97 12.75 -30.33 -5.86
N VAL A 98 11.53 -30.81 -6.12
CA VAL A 98 11.14 -32.23 -6.26
C VAL A 98 10.94 -32.65 -7.72
N GLU A 99 10.80 -31.72 -8.67
CA GLU A 99 10.62 -32.08 -10.09
C GLU A 99 11.96 -32.14 -10.85
N VAL A 100 12.21 -33.31 -11.44
CA VAL A 100 13.30 -33.58 -12.39
C VAL A 100 13.31 -32.52 -13.49
N SER A 101 14.51 -31.96 -13.72
CA SER A 101 14.91 -31.09 -14.82
C SER A 101 14.04 -31.18 -16.09
N LYS A 102 13.26 -30.13 -16.36
CA LYS A 102 12.92 -29.70 -17.72
C LYS A 102 13.49 -28.30 -17.95
N PRO A 103 14.00 -27.97 -19.15
CA PRO A 103 14.80 -26.78 -19.35
C PRO A 103 13.93 -25.54 -19.15
N ALA A 104 14.31 -24.72 -18.17
CA ALA A 104 13.67 -23.44 -17.91
C ALA A 104 13.73 -22.56 -19.16
N SER A 105 12.61 -21.93 -19.50
CA SER A 105 12.62 -20.76 -20.38
C SER A 105 13.48 -19.68 -19.71
N PHE A 106 14.68 -19.47 -20.25
CA PHE A 106 15.59 -18.44 -19.79
C PHE A 106 14.95 -17.05 -19.97
N SER A 107 14.58 -16.39 -18.87
CA SER A 107 14.22 -14.98 -18.90
C SER A 107 15.50 -14.13 -18.91
N ILE A 108 15.66 -13.33 -19.97
CA ILE A 108 16.78 -12.41 -20.21
C ILE A 108 16.99 -11.46 -19.01
N SER A 109 15.92 -11.15 -18.28
CA SER A 109 15.96 -10.30 -17.08
C SER A 109 16.91 -10.84 -16.00
N LYS A 110 17.01 -12.17 -15.86
CA LYS A 110 17.88 -12.81 -14.85
C LYS A 110 19.37 -12.80 -15.25
N PHE A 111 19.65 -12.73 -16.56
CA PHE A 111 21.02 -12.68 -17.09
C PHE A 111 21.63 -11.27 -16.96
N VAL A 112 20.82 -10.23 -17.14
CA VAL A 112 21.27 -8.83 -17.05
C VAL A 112 21.55 -8.40 -15.61
N LEU A 113 20.82 -8.94 -14.63
CA LEU A 113 20.99 -8.64 -13.21
C LEU A 113 22.22 -9.31 -12.56
N GLN A 114 22.76 -10.38 -13.14
CA GLN A 114 23.92 -11.11 -12.58
C GLN A 114 25.28 -10.56 -13.03
N GLY A 115 25.33 -9.31 -13.48
CA GLY A 115 26.57 -8.60 -13.79
C GLY A 115 27.55 -8.58 -12.61
N GLN A 116 28.50 -9.51 -12.63
CA GLN A 116 29.71 -9.70 -11.81
C GLN A 116 29.68 -10.86 -10.78
N PRO A 117 30.72 -11.72 -10.77
CA PRO A 117 30.81 -12.85 -9.85
C PRO A 117 31.32 -12.37 -8.47
N ARG A 118 30.44 -12.31 -7.48
CA ARG A 118 30.87 -12.24 -6.06
C ARG A 118 31.09 -13.66 -5.54
N LYS A 119 32.28 -13.91 -4.99
CA LYS A 119 32.62 -15.12 -4.23
C LYS A 119 31.59 -15.31 -3.12
N GLN A 120 30.74 -16.34 -3.25
CA GLN A 120 29.83 -16.75 -2.18
C GLN A 120 30.64 -17.45 -1.09
N VAL A 121 30.68 -16.82 0.09
CA VAL A 121 30.95 -17.53 1.34
C VAL A 121 29.65 -18.22 1.71
N ALA A 122 29.67 -19.55 1.69
CA ALA A 122 28.52 -20.38 2.00
C ALA A 122 28.14 -20.21 3.48
N VAL A 123 27.02 -19.53 3.73
CA VAL A 123 26.29 -19.64 4.99
C VAL A 123 25.28 -20.76 4.79
N GLN A 124 25.40 -21.82 5.60
CA GLN A 124 24.50 -22.96 5.58
C GLN A 124 23.09 -22.51 6.02
N LYS A 125 22.21 -22.22 5.06
CA LYS A 125 20.76 -22.27 5.31
C LYS A 125 20.39 -23.73 5.51
N SER A 126 19.75 -24.03 6.63
CA SER A 126 19.18 -25.34 6.95
C SER A 126 18.12 -25.71 5.92
N GLU A 127 18.49 -26.50 4.91
CA GLU A 127 17.56 -27.10 3.96
C GLU A 127 16.62 -28.05 4.69
N VAL A 128 15.33 -27.71 4.77
CA VAL A 128 14.28 -28.64 5.21
C VAL A 128 14.04 -29.64 4.08
N LYS A 129 14.92 -30.64 3.97
CA LYS A 129 14.73 -31.83 3.12
C LYS A 129 13.76 -32.80 3.81
N GLY A 130 12.48 -32.50 3.72
CA GLY A 130 11.41 -33.43 4.08
C GLY A 130 10.40 -33.48 2.94
N THR A 131 10.17 -34.65 2.35
CA THR A 131 9.13 -34.87 1.34
C THR A 131 7.76 -34.54 1.93
N LEU A 132 7.22 -33.35 1.63
CA LEU A 132 5.87 -32.97 2.05
C LEU A 132 4.87 -33.73 1.17
N LYS A 133 4.22 -34.76 1.73
CA LYS A 133 3.10 -35.42 1.08
C LYS A 133 1.82 -34.65 1.42
N GLU A 134 1.13 -34.17 0.40
CA GLU A 134 -0.22 -33.62 0.58
C GLU A 134 -1.21 -34.72 0.94
N ASN A 135 -2.19 -34.39 1.79
CA ASN A 135 -3.28 -35.29 2.19
C ASN A 135 -2.81 -36.66 2.70
N ASP A 136 -1.79 -36.68 3.56
CA ASP A 136 -1.34 -37.92 4.21
C ASP A 136 -2.45 -38.48 5.12
N PRO A 137 -2.98 -39.69 4.85
CA PRO A 137 -4.07 -40.28 5.63
C PRO A 137 -3.65 -40.68 7.05
N ASP A 138 -2.35 -40.87 7.30
CA ASP A 138 -1.82 -41.27 8.61
C ASP A 138 -1.49 -40.07 9.51
N ASP A 139 -1.12 -38.91 8.93
CA ASP A 139 -0.85 -37.66 9.66
C ASP A 139 -1.26 -36.41 8.87
N PRO A 140 -2.51 -35.94 9.02
CA PRO A 140 -3.03 -34.80 8.26
C PRO A 140 -2.36 -33.45 8.61
N ASP A 141 -1.65 -33.38 9.75
CA ASP A 141 -0.96 -32.17 10.21
C ASP A 141 0.52 -32.15 9.78
N SER A 142 1.06 -33.25 9.22
CA SER A 142 2.46 -33.36 8.78
C SER A 142 2.81 -32.30 7.73
N PHE A 143 1.94 -32.13 6.74
CA PHE A 143 2.06 -31.11 5.69
C PHE A 143 2.13 -29.69 6.28
N ALA A 144 1.20 -29.35 7.16
CA ALA A 144 1.17 -28.05 7.83
C ALA A 144 2.42 -27.80 8.68
N ARG A 145 2.94 -28.81 9.39
CA ARG A 145 4.14 -28.63 10.24
C ARG A 145 5.39 -28.34 9.41
N GLY A 146 5.51 -28.93 8.23
CA GLY A 146 6.64 -28.68 7.34
C GLY A 146 6.56 -27.35 6.58
N LEU A 147 5.36 -26.94 6.16
CA LEU A 147 5.17 -25.71 5.39
C LEU A 147 5.12 -24.45 6.27
N LYS A 148 4.60 -24.54 7.50
CA LYS A 148 4.45 -23.38 8.41
C LYS A 148 5.72 -22.54 8.60
N PRO A 149 6.91 -23.09 8.85
CA PRO A 149 8.11 -22.28 8.98
C PRO A 149 8.40 -21.43 7.73
N VAL A 150 8.25 -22.01 6.54
CA VAL A 150 8.45 -21.33 5.25
C VAL A 150 7.43 -20.20 5.08
N LEU A 151 6.16 -20.46 5.38
CA LEU A 151 5.09 -19.45 5.29
C LEU A 151 5.30 -18.31 6.30
N MET A 152 5.84 -18.63 7.49
CA MET A 152 6.13 -17.62 8.50
C MET A 152 7.33 -16.75 8.12
N GLU A 153 8.32 -17.30 7.40
CA GLU A 153 9.40 -16.52 6.75
C GLU A 153 8.80 -15.59 5.68
N ALA A 154 7.94 -16.10 4.80
CA ALA A 154 7.29 -15.30 3.76
C ALA A 154 6.46 -14.11 4.32
N ILE A 155 5.70 -14.32 5.40
CA ILE A 155 4.96 -13.22 6.05
C ILE A 155 5.91 -12.22 6.71
N GLN A 156 7.02 -12.70 7.27
CA GLN A 156 8.03 -11.84 7.89
C GLN A 156 8.71 -10.96 6.83
N ASP A 157 8.99 -11.50 5.64
CA ASP A 157 9.54 -10.73 4.52
C ASP A 157 8.60 -9.59 4.10
N VAL A 158 7.29 -9.86 3.99
CA VAL A 158 6.29 -8.80 3.68
C VAL A 158 6.22 -7.75 4.80
N LEU A 159 6.42 -8.16 6.05
CA LEU A 159 6.45 -7.22 7.19
C LEU A 159 7.69 -6.33 7.17
N ASP A 160 8.86 -6.91 6.93
CA ASP A 160 10.13 -6.19 6.82
C ASP A 160 10.12 -5.23 5.62
N GLU A 161 9.50 -5.64 4.50
CA GLU A 161 9.23 -4.77 3.37
C GLU A 161 8.35 -3.58 3.79
N LEU A 162 7.21 -3.83 4.45
CA LEU A 162 6.28 -2.79 4.91
C LEU A 162 6.94 -1.78 5.86
N GLU A 163 7.88 -2.22 6.68
CA GLU A 163 8.63 -1.38 7.60
C GLU A 163 9.64 -0.46 6.87
N THR A 164 10.30 -0.99 5.84
CA THR A 164 11.35 -0.29 5.08
C THR A 164 10.83 0.54 3.91
N VAL A 165 9.53 0.47 3.57
CA VAL A 165 8.94 1.20 2.42
C VAL A 165 9.34 2.67 2.38
N TYR A 166 9.19 3.39 3.49
CA TYR A 166 9.40 4.84 3.45
C TYR A 166 10.88 5.20 3.24
N ASP A 167 11.78 4.43 3.84
CA ASP A 167 13.22 4.61 3.63
C ASP A 167 13.57 4.32 2.16
N ASN A 168 13.05 3.23 1.59
CA ASN A 168 13.30 2.85 0.20
C ASN A 168 12.79 3.92 -0.78
N VAL A 169 11.56 4.41 -0.60
CA VAL A 169 11.00 5.51 -1.41
C VAL A 169 11.82 6.79 -1.27
N SER A 170 12.26 7.12 -0.04
CA SER A 170 13.01 8.35 0.23
C SER A 170 14.42 8.36 -0.39
N ARG A 171 15.02 7.20 -0.67
CA ARG A 171 16.35 7.12 -1.32
C ARG A 171 16.36 7.74 -2.72
N ASN A 172 15.24 7.69 -3.43
CA ASN A 172 15.12 8.25 -4.78
C ASN A 172 14.93 9.78 -4.76
N ALA A 173 14.69 10.39 -3.61
CA ALA A 173 14.34 11.81 -3.53
C ALA A 173 15.39 12.75 -4.12
N LYS A 174 16.67 12.40 -3.95
CA LYS A 174 17.81 13.15 -4.51
C LYS A 174 17.81 13.21 -6.05
N ASP A 175 17.18 12.26 -6.72
CA ASP A 175 17.19 12.19 -8.18
C ASP A 175 16.03 13.01 -8.79
N HIS A 176 14.99 13.29 -7.99
CA HIS A 176 13.79 14.02 -8.42
C HIS A 176 13.73 15.49 -7.98
N ILE A 177 14.35 15.84 -6.85
CA ILE A 177 14.27 17.20 -6.27
C ILE A 177 15.60 17.92 -6.47
N HIS A 178 15.63 19.01 -7.23
CA HIS A 178 16.84 19.82 -7.43
C HIS A 178 16.87 21.07 -6.54
N SER A 179 18.04 21.71 -6.44
CA SER A 179 18.19 22.95 -5.68
C SER A 179 17.37 24.08 -6.31
N ASP A 180 16.87 24.97 -5.46
CA ASP A 180 16.07 26.15 -5.83
C ASP A 180 14.75 25.83 -6.55
N GLU A 181 14.29 24.57 -6.50
CA GLU A 181 12.97 24.19 -6.99
C GLU A 181 11.86 24.56 -6.00
N ILE A 182 10.69 24.85 -6.56
CA ILE A 182 9.45 25.06 -5.82
C ILE A 182 8.55 23.85 -6.02
N ILE A 183 8.33 23.10 -4.94
CA ILE A 183 7.51 21.90 -4.93
C ILE A 183 6.15 22.22 -4.31
N LEU A 184 5.06 21.79 -4.94
CA LEU A 184 3.73 21.82 -4.35
C LEU A 184 3.37 20.45 -3.78
N THR A 185 2.81 20.43 -2.58
CA THR A 185 2.23 19.22 -1.96
C THR A 185 0.92 19.54 -1.24
N LEU A 186 0.15 18.52 -0.94
CA LEU A 186 -1.20 18.63 -0.36
C LEU A 186 -1.38 17.66 0.79
N GLY A 187 -1.95 18.16 1.88
CA GLY A 187 -2.32 17.37 3.06
C GLY A 187 -1.09 16.87 3.84
N MET A 188 -1.29 15.79 4.58
CA MET A 188 -0.23 15.12 5.35
C MET A 188 -0.02 13.71 4.81
N SER A 189 1.17 13.45 4.27
CA SER A 189 1.59 12.12 3.84
C SER A 189 2.97 11.82 4.40
N LYS A 190 3.07 10.81 5.26
CA LYS A 190 4.35 10.39 5.86
C LYS A 190 5.38 9.98 4.79
N THR A 191 4.93 9.37 3.70
CA THR A 191 5.81 8.97 2.59
C THR A 191 6.39 10.20 1.89
N VAL A 192 5.56 11.21 1.60
CA VAL A 192 6.01 12.46 0.96
C VAL A 192 6.85 13.29 1.92
N GLU A 193 6.48 13.35 3.19
CA GLU A 193 7.23 14.03 4.24
C GLU A 193 8.66 13.48 4.36
N GLN A 194 8.82 12.15 4.45
CA GLN A 194 10.14 11.54 4.51
C GLN A 194 10.92 11.69 3.20
N PHE A 195 10.24 11.62 2.05
CA PHE A 195 10.84 11.88 0.75
C PHE A 195 11.43 13.30 0.66
N LEU A 196 10.67 14.32 1.07
CA LEU A 196 11.14 15.70 1.12
C LEU A 196 12.30 15.85 2.12
N LYS A 197 12.15 15.34 3.34
CA LYS A 197 13.22 15.40 4.35
C LYS A 197 14.54 14.76 3.88
N ALA A 198 14.47 13.63 3.18
CA ALA A 198 15.64 12.97 2.63
C ALA A 198 16.37 13.85 1.60
N ALA A 199 15.64 14.54 0.71
CA ALA A 199 16.24 15.47 -0.25
C ALA A 199 16.85 16.72 0.43
N ALA A 200 16.26 17.18 1.54
CA ALA A 200 16.69 18.39 2.25
C ALA A 200 18.09 18.27 2.87
N HIS A 201 18.56 17.04 3.14
CA HIS A 201 19.92 16.81 3.61
C HIS A 201 20.99 17.13 2.56
N VAL A 202 20.63 17.11 1.27
CA VAL A 202 21.56 17.27 0.15
C VAL A 202 21.35 18.59 -0.58
N ARG A 203 20.10 19.09 -0.63
CA ARG A 203 19.72 20.22 -1.48
C ARG A 203 18.80 21.19 -0.75
N ASN A 204 18.92 22.47 -1.07
CA ASN A 204 18.05 23.52 -0.58
C ASN A 204 16.96 23.81 -1.63
N TYR A 205 15.70 23.75 -1.23
CA TYR A 205 14.56 23.98 -2.10
C TYR A 205 13.38 24.50 -1.26
N SER A 206 12.30 24.91 -1.91
CA SER A 206 11.10 25.44 -1.25
C SER A 206 9.89 24.54 -1.47
N VAL A 207 9.04 24.41 -0.45
CA VAL A 207 7.81 23.61 -0.51
C VAL A 207 6.60 24.48 -0.20
N ILE A 208 5.64 24.49 -1.11
CA ILE A 208 4.30 25.03 -0.90
C ILE A 208 3.42 23.88 -0.44
N VAL A 209 2.82 24.01 0.75
CA VAL A 209 1.92 23.03 1.35
C VAL A 209 0.51 23.59 1.35
N ALA A 210 -0.39 22.95 0.62
CA ALA A 210 -1.82 23.26 0.69
C ALA A 210 -2.42 22.66 1.97
N GLU A 211 -3.20 23.46 2.72
CA GLU A 211 -3.65 23.07 4.07
C GLU A 211 -4.67 21.93 4.09
N THR A 212 -5.40 21.69 2.98
CA THR A 212 -6.42 20.64 2.86
C THR A 212 -7.59 20.83 3.82
N ALA A 213 -8.25 21.99 3.71
CA ALA A 213 -9.51 22.26 4.37
C ALA A 213 -10.58 21.27 3.85
N PRO A 214 -11.43 20.69 4.72
CA PRO A 214 -11.66 21.05 6.13
C PRO A 214 -10.76 20.33 7.15
N SER A 215 -9.93 19.36 6.73
CA SER A 215 -9.13 18.55 7.66
C SER A 215 -7.93 19.28 8.26
N TYR A 216 -7.39 20.28 7.55
CA TYR A 216 -6.22 21.08 7.93
C TYR A 216 -4.94 20.27 8.23
N ASN A 217 -4.87 19.02 7.76
CA ASN A 217 -3.73 18.12 7.98
C ASN A 217 -2.42 18.69 7.40
N GLY A 218 -2.48 19.51 6.34
CA GLY A 218 -1.30 20.14 5.75
C GLY A 218 -0.54 21.07 6.72
N ARG A 219 -1.20 21.57 7.78
CA ARG A 219 -0.55 22.39 8.82
C ARG A 219 0.48 21.60 9.61
N GLU A 220 0.19 20.33 9.90
CA GLU A 220 1.12 19.42 10.57
C GLU A 220 2.33 19.13 9.68
N MET A 221 2.09 18.87 8.38
CA MET A 221 3.15 18.66 7.39
C MET A 221 4.07 19.88 7.29
N ALA A 222 3.50 21.09 7.17
CA ALA A 222 4.27 22.33 7.10
C ALA A 222 5.14 22.53 8.36
N LYS A 223 4.58 22.30 9.55
CA LYS A 223 5.33 22.38 10.81
C LYS A 223 6.49 21.37 10.84
N SER A 224 6.25 20.15 10.39
CA SER A 224 7.25 19.09 10.39
C SER A 224 8.40 19.36 9.41
N LEU A 225 8.09 19.85 8.21
CA LEU A 225 9.09 20.23 7.20
C LEU A 225 9.89 21.48 7.62
N SER A 226 9.21 22.49 8.19
CA SER A 226 9.86 23.68 8.73
C SER A 226 10.86 23.34 9.85
N SER A 227 10.48 22.41 10.75
CA SER A 227 11.36 21.93 11.83
C SER A 227 12.61 21.22 11.31
N SER A 228 12.57 20.69 10.08
CA SER A 228 13.71 20.08 9.40
C SER A 228 14.54 21.07 8.56
N GLY A 229 14.26 22.37 8.63
CA GLY A 229 15.03 23.41 7.93
C GLY A 229 14.62 23.65 6.48
N ILE A 230 13.48 23.12 6.03
CA ILE A 230 12.98 23.31 4.67
C ILE A 230 12.17 24.61 4.60
N SER A 231 12.44 25.46 3.60
CA SER A 231 11.65 26.66 3.33
C SER A 231 10.23 26.25 2.94
N THR A 232 9.25 26.55 3.81
CA THR A 232 7.88 26.04 3.70
C THR A 232 6.87 27.17 3.70
N PHE A 233 5.94 27.14 2.75
CA PHE A 233 4.86 28.09 2.60
C PHE A 233 3.52 27.36 2.77
N LEU A 234 2.75 27.71 3.78
CA LEU A 234 1.39 27.20 3.96
C LEU A 234 0.41 28.06 3.17
N VAL A 235 -0.45 27.43 2.37
CA VAL A 235 -1.42 28.13 1.51
C VAL A 235 -2.81 27.50 1.62
N PRO A 236 -3.89 28.28 1.42
CA PRO A 236 -5.23 27.71 1.29
C PRO A 236 -5.36 26.96 -0.04
N ASP A 237 -6.24 25.96 -0.10
CA ASP A 237 -6.41 25.12 -1.29
C ASP A 237 -6.88 25.92 -2.52
N SER A 238 -7.63 27.01 -2.31
CA SER A 238 -8.07 27.93 -3.37
C SER A 238 -6.91 28.64 -4.09
N SER A 239 -5.75 28.78 -3.45
CA SER A 239 -4.57 29.42 -4.01
C SER A 239 -3.71 28.50 -4.87
N ILE A 240 -4.01 27.19 -4.92
CA ILE A 240 -3.24 26.21 -5.69
C ILE A 240 -3.08 26.64 -7.14
N PHE A 241 -4.18 27.01 -7.81
CA PHE A 241 -4.16 27.40 -9.22
C PHE A 241 -3.36 28.70 -9.44
N ALA A 242 -3.51 29.68 -8.54
CA ALA A 242 -2.83 30.97 -8.65
C ALA A 242 -1.30 30.84 -8.53
N LEU A 243 -0.84 29.91 -7.68
CA LEU A 243 0.59 29.69 -7.43
C LEU A 243 1.23 28.71 -8.42
N MET A 244 0.43 27.94 -9.15
CA MET A 244 0.92 26.87 -10.04
C MET A 244 1.91 27.38 -11.10
N SER A 245 1.76 28.62 -11.57
CA SER A 245 2.71 29.25 -12.51
C SER A 245 4.16 29.33 -12.03
N ARG A 246 4.40 29.22 -10.72
CA ARG A 246 5.73 29.27 -10.09
C ARG A 246 6.20 27.91 -9.60
N VAL A 247 5.33 26.90 -9.61
CA VAL A 247 5.64 25.55 -9.11
C VAL A 247 6.40 24.80 -10.19
N ASN A 248 7.50 24.15 -9.82
CA ASN A 248 8.28 23.33 -10.74
C ASN A 248 7.79 21.89 -10.80
N LYS A 249 7.34 21.34 -9.66
CA LYS A 249 6.83 19.97 -9.55
C LYS A 249 5.71 19.87 -8.52
N VAL A 250 4.74 18.99 -8.75
CA VAL A 250 3.73 18.62 -7.77
C VAL A 250 4.03 17.22 -7.24
N ILE A 251 4.18 17.08 -5.93
CA ILE A 251 4.42 15.78 -5.28
C ILE A 251 3.24 15.45 -4.38
N LEU A 252 2.53 14.37 -4.73
CA LEU A 252 1.33 13.91 -4.04
C LEU A 252 1.55 12.55 -3.37
N GLY A 253 0.77 12.28 -2.34
CA GLY A 253 0.62 10.95 -1.77
C GLY A 253 -0.68 10.30 -2.23
N ALA A 254 -0.67 8.99 -2.48
CA ALA A 254 -1.88 8.23 -2.77
C ALA A 254 -2.42 7.54 -1.50
N HIS A 255 -3.73 7.35 -1.41
CA HIS A 255 -4.37 6.39 -0.51
C HIS A 255 -4.34 4.99 -1.11
N VAL A 256 -4.77 4.86 -2.37
CA VAL A 256 -4.75 3.63 -3.17
C VAL A 256 -4.47 3.96 -4.63
N ILE A 257 -3.80 3.06 -5.35
CA ILE A 257 -3.53 3.16 -6.79
C ILE A 257 -4.20 1.96 -7.47
N LEU A 258 -5.00 2.21 -8.49
CA LEU A 258 -5.80 1.22 -9.21
C LEU A 258 -5.02 0.57 -10.35
N ALA A 259 -5.56 -0.53 -10.90
CA ALA A 259 -4.94 -1.25 -12.00
C ALA A 259 -4.94 -0.50 -13.33
N ASN A 260 -5.84 0.46 -13.52
CA ASN A 260 -5.81 1.37 -14.67
C ASN A 260 -4.75 2.48 -14.52
N GLY A 261 -4.01 2.53 -13.40
CA GLY A 261 -3.04 3.57 -13.09
C GLY A 261 -3.65 4.86 -12.54
N GLY A 262 -4.95 4.92 -12.28
CA GLY A 262 -5.57 6.01 -11.53
C GLY A 262 -5.30 5.86 -10.04
N MET A 263 -5.52 6.92 -9.26
CA MET A 263 -5.36 6.86 -7.80
C MET A 263 -6.50 7.53 -7.05
N PHE A 264 -6.76 7.06 -5.84
CA PHE A 264 -7.47 7.85 -4.85
C PHE A 264 -6.47 8.53 -3.93
N ALA A 265 -6.64 9.83 -3.72
CA ALA A 265 -5.82 10.63 -2.84
C ALA A 265 -6.73 11.53 -2.00
N VAL A 266 -6.16 12.31 -1.07
CA VAL A 266 -6.97 13.21 -0.23
C VAL A 266 -7.69 14.25 -1.11
N SER A 267 -8.89 14.65 -0.69
CA SER A 267 -9.67 15.71 -1.33
C SER A 267 -8.82 16.94 -1.65
N GLY A 268 -8.97 17.48 -2.87
CA GLY A 268 -8.13 18.54 -3.41
C GLY A 268 -6.98 18.05 -4.29
N SER A 269 -6.63 16.76 -4.26
CA SER A 269 -5.57 16.20 -5.12
C SER A 269 -5.91 16.28 -6.61
N LEU A 270 -7.18 16.09 -6.98
CA LEU A 270 -7.62 16.25 -8.37
C LEU A 270 -7.51 17.72 -8.83
N MET A 271 -7.82 18.67 -7.94
CA MET A 271 -7.65 20.10 -8.21
C MET A 271 -6.18 20.44 -8.47
N ALA A 272 -5.27 19.94 -7.62
CA ALA A 272 -3.83 20.13 -7.79
C ALA A 272 -3.32 19.51 -9.09
N ALA A 273 -3.72 18.29 -9.41
CA ALA A 273 -3.30 17.60 -10.64
C ALA A 273 -3.85 18.26 -11.91
N THR A 274 -5.09 18.75 -11.89
CA THR A 274 -5.70 19.46 -13.03
C THR A 274 -5.03 20.82 -13.24
N ALA A 275 -4.77 21.56 -12.15
CA ALA A 275 -4.02 22.80 -12.21
C ALA A 275 -2.60 22.57 -12.75
N ALA A 276 -1.95 21.48 -12.33
CA ALA A 276 -0.62 21.12 -12.79
C ALA A 276 -0.60 20.85 -14.30
N ARG A 277 -1.56 20.06 -14.79
CA ARG A 277 -1.73 19.77 -16.22
C ARG A 277 -1.96 21.05 -17.04
N ALA A 278 -2.74 22.00 -16.54
CA ALA A 278 -2.99 23.28 -17.21
C ALA A 278 -1.72 24.16 -17.33
N HIS A 279 -0.78 24.03 -16.39
CA HIS A 279 0.49 24.76 -16.37
C HIS A 279 1.68 23.93 -16.87
N SER A 280 1.44 22.72 -17.41
CA SER A 280 2.48 21.78 -17.83
C SER A 280 3.51 21.48 -16.73
N THR A 281 3.09 21.49 -15.46
CA THR A 281 3.94 21.10 -14.34
C THR A 281 3.79 19.59 -14.10
N PRO A 282 4.90 18.86 -13.94
CA PRO A 282 4.86 17.41 -13.76
C PRO A 282 4.28 17.04 -12.39
N VAL A 283 3.42 16.02 -12.38
CA VAL A 283 2.80 15.42 -11.20
C VAL A 283 3.46 14.09 -10.89
N VAL A 284 4.09 14.02 -9.72
CA VAL A 284 4.79 12.85 -9.21
C VAL A 284 4.06 12.33 -7.97
N VAL A 285 3.83 11.02 -7.90
CA VAL A 285 3.10 10.40 -6.80
C VAL A 285 4.03 9.47 -6.02
N CYS A 286 4.20 9.72 -4.73
CA CYS A 286 4.99 8.85 -3.85
C CYS A 286 4.05 7.89 -3.08
N ALA A 287 4.19 6.59 -3.32
CA ALA A 287 3.37 5.58 -2.65
C ALA A 287 4.11 4.23 -2.54
N GLY A 288 3.90 3.52 -1.44
CA GLY A 288 4.38 2.14 -1.30
C GLY A 288 3.55 1.16 -2.10
N GLN A 289 4.15 0.03 -2.51
CA GLN A 289 3.49 -1.01 -3.29
C GLN A 289 2.26 -1.64 -2.60
N PHE A 290 2.24 -1.68 -1.27
CA PHE A 290 1.08 -2.18 -0.52
C PHE A 290 -0.22 -1.37 -0.75
N LYS A 291 -0.12 -0.18 -1.37
CA LYS A 291 -1.27 0.63 -1.81
C LYS A 291 -1.74 0.34 -3.23
N LEU A 292 -1.00 -0.45 -4.01
CA LEU A 292 -1.41 -0.87 -5.36
C LEU A 292 -2.52 -1.91 -5.23
N THR A 293 -3.63 -1.71 -5.93
CA THR A 293 -4.76 -2.64 -5.94
C THR A 293 -5.03 -3.14 -7.36
N PRO A 294 -5.33 -4.45 -7.54
CA PRO A 294 -5.63 -5.01 -8.85
C PRO A 294 -7.03 -4.63 -9.39
N LEU A 295 -7.84 -3.92 -8.60
CA LEU A 295 -9.16 -3.47 -9.00
C LEU A 295 -9.05 -2.41 -10.11
N TRP A 296 -9.73 -2.64 -11.23
CA TRP A 296 -9.58 -1.83 -12.45
C TRP A 296 -10.32 -0.49 -12.39
N ASN A 297 -11.56 -0.48 -11.90
CA ASN A 297 -12.40 0.72 -11.95
C ASN A 297 -13.35 0.76 -10.76
N LEU A 298 -12.97 1.54 -9.73
CA LEU A 298 -13.85 1.85 -8.60
C LEU A 298 -14.70 3.11 -8.83
N TYR A 299 -14.55 3.78 -9.98
CA TYR A 299 -15.21 5.06 -10.25
C TYR A 299 -16.73 4.95 -10.46
N HIS A 300 -17.21 3.82 -11.00
CA HIS A 300 -18.62 3.62 -11.34
C HIS A 300 -19.41 2.75 -10.35
N GLU A 301 -18.75 1.80 -9.67
CA GLU A 301 -19.44 0.82 -8.81
C GLU A 301 -19.70 1.29 -7.38
N TYR A 302 -18.98 2.32 -6.93
CA TYR A 302 -19.21 2.95 -5.63
C TYR A 302 -19.13 4.46 -5.84
N GLY A 303 -19.98 5.23 -5.16
CA GLY A 303 -19.74 6.65 -4.93
C GLY A 303 -18.40 6.80 -4.21
N ALA A 304 -17.31 6.88 -4.97
CA ALA A 304 -15.93 6.60 -4.57
C ALA A 304 -15.31 7.69 -3.70
N LEU A 305 -16.17 8.53 -3.14
CA LEU A 305 -15.88 9.54 -2.14
C LEU A 305 -16.22 8.89 -0.80
N ASP A 306 -15.21 8.55 -0.01
CA ASP A 306 -15.48 8.38 1.41
C ASP A 306 -15.96 9.71 1.97
N PHE A 307 -16.96 9.70 2.85
CA PHE A 307 -17.46 10.94 3.45
C PHE A 307 -16.85 11.08 4.85
N GLY A 308 -16.23 12.24 5.07
CA GLY A 308 -15.78 12.70 6.38
C GLY A 308 -16.94 13.22 7.22
N ASN A 309 -16.62 13.74 8.40
CA ASN A 309 -17.62 14.32 9.27
C ASN A 309 -18.09 15.68 8.68
N PRO A 310 -19.40 15.90 8.47
CA PRO A 310 -19.92 17.20 8.04
C PRO A 310 -19.63 18.33 9.04
N SER A 311 -19.47 17.98 10.32
CA SER A 311 -19.14 18.94 11.39
C SER A 311 -17.80 19.64 11.17
N ASP A 312 -16.89 19.00 10.43
CA ASP A 312 -15.58 19.59 10.09
C ASP A 312 -15.73 20.73 9.08
N VAL A 313 -16.80 20.69 8.26
CA VAL A 313 -17.12 21.73 7.27
C VAL A 313 -17.98 22.82 7.90
N LEU A 314 -19.03 22.43 8.62
CA LEU A 314 -19.94 23.35 9.30
C LEU A 314 -20.15 22.93 10.74
N GLY A 315 -19.66 23.75 11.67
CA GLY A 315 -19.84 23.53 13.10
C GLY A 315 -21.33 23.54 13.49
N PHE A 316 -21.69 22.68 14.44
CA PHE A 316 -23.06 22.55 14.94
C PHE A 316 -23.58 23.83 15.63
N GLU A 317 -22.67 24.73 16.04
CA GLU A 317 -23.04 26.06 16.54
C GLU A 317 -23.89 26.89 15.56
N ASN A 318 -23.81 26.62 14.25
CA ASN A 318 -24.52 27.35 13.21
C ASN A 318 -25.90 26.75 12.91
N GLY A 319 -26.70 26.49 13.95
CA GLY A 319 -27.97 25.73 13.88
C GLY A 319 -28.94 26.20 12.78
N ASP A 320 -29.09 27.52 12.60
CA ASP A 320 -29.97 28.10 11.55
C ASP A 320 -29.57 27.69 10.12
N LEU A 321 -28.29 27.42 9.89
CA LEU A 321 -27.73 27.04 8.60
C LEU A 321 -27.74 25.52 8.41
N VAL A 322 -27.48 24.76 9.48
CA VAL A 322 -27.51 23.29 9.51
C VAL A 322 -28.89 22.77 9.11
N ASP A 323 -29.96 23.43 9.55
CA ASP A 323 -31.34 23.00 9.24
C ASP A 323 -31.76 23.29 7.79
N LYS A 324 -31.01 24.15 7.07
CA LYS A 324 -31.40 24.65 5.74
C LYS A 324 -30.46 24.22 4.61
N VAL A 325 -29.28 23.67 4.93
CA VAL A 325 -28.23 23.38 3.96
C VAL A 325 -27.74 21.95 4.14
N ASP A 326 -27.70 21.20 3.04
CA ASP A 326 -27.07 19.88 3.00
C ASP A 326 -25.54 20.04 2.98
N VAL A 327 -24.88 19.65 4.07
CA VAL A 327 -23.43 19.71 4.20
C VAL A 327 -22.81 18.37 3.84
N VAL A 328 -21.93 18.36 2.84
CA VAL A 328 -21.24 17.17 2.36
C VAL A 328 -19.73 17.37 2.49
N ASN A 329 -19.03 16.37 3.03
CA ASN A 329 -17.58 16.39 3.19
C ASN A 329 -16.94 15.17 2.49
N PRO A 330 -16.62 15.26 1.19
CA PRO A 330 -15.88 14.21 0.51
C PRO A 330 -14.42 14.18 0.97
N TYR A 331 -13.92 13.01 1.36
CA TYR A 331 -12.61 12.81 1.95
C TYR A 331 -11.53 12.42 0.94
N TYR A 332 -11.88 11.62 -0.08
CA TYR A 332 -10.95 11.18 -1.13
C TYR A 332 -11.38 11.65 -2.50
N ASP A 333 -10.42 12.11 -3.30
CA ASP A 333 -10.59 12.41 -4.72
C ASP A 333 -10.00 11.31 -5.59
N TYR A 334 -10.64 11.07 -6.72
CA TYR A 334 -10.08 10.24 -7.78
C TYR A 334 -9.27 11.10 -8.76
N VAL A 335 -7.99 10.78 -8.91
CA VAL A 335 -7.09 11.39 -9.89
C VAL A 335 -6.90 10.42 -11.05
N GLN A 336 -7.22 10.90 -12.25
CA GLN A 336 -7.12 10.11 -13.47
C GLN A 336 -5.65 9.82 -13.84
N PRO A 337 -5.34 8.65 -14.41
CA PRO A 337 -3.97 8.29 -14.79
C PRO A 337 -3.33 9.29 -15.76
N GLU A 338 -4.13 9.94 -16.62
CA GLU A 338 -3.65 10.92 -17.60
C GLU A 338 -3.15 12.21 -16.96
N LEU A 339 -3.41 12.45 -15.67
CA LEU A 339 -2.91 13.62 -14.93
C LEU A 339 -1.62 13.34 -14.18
N ILE A 340 -1.13 12.09 -14.20
CA ILE A 340 0.02 11.64 -13.41
C ILE A 340 1.15 11.33 -14.39
N ASP A 341 2.36 11.83 -14.11
CA ASP A 341 3.50 11.62 -14.99
C ASP A 341 4.41 10.49 -14.47
N ALA A 342 4.55 10.32 -13.15
CA ALA A 342 5.36 9.25 -12.56
C ALA A 342 4.88 8.80 -11.18
N TYR A 343 5.05 7.51 -10.89
CA TYR A 343 4.92 6.91 -9.57
C TYR A 343 6.29 6.57 -9.01
N ILE A 344 6.58 7.02 -7.79
CA ILE A 344 7.77 6.64 -7.03
C ILE A 344 7.34 5.62 -5.99
N THR A 345 7.85 4.40 -6.13
CA THR A 345 7.59 3.27 -5.24
C THR A 345 8.87 2.77 -4.58
N ASN A 346 8.76 1.76 -3.72
CA ASN A 346 9.93 1.15 -3.07
C ASN A 346 10.89 0.47 -4.05
N ASP A 347 10.43 0.05 -5.23
CA ASP A 347 11.25 -0.62 -6.24
C ASP A 347 11.81 0.32 -7.29
N GLY A 348 11.40 1.59 -7.26
CA GLY A 348 11.84 2.60 -8.19
C GLY A 348 10.70 3.41 -8.78
N ASP A 349 11.03 4.05 -9.90
CA ASP A 349 10.17 4.99 -10.59
C ASP A 349 9.46 4.30 -11.76
N HIS A 350 8.14 4.47 -11.82
CA HIS A 350 7.27 3.77 -12.75
C HIS A 350 6.36 4.77 -13.47
N PRO A 351 6.28 4.75 -14.81
CA PRO A 351 5.22 5.46 -15.50
C PRO A 351 3.85 4.80 -15.20
N PRO A 352 2.73 5.54 -15.26
CA PRO A 352 1.40 4.99 -15.01
C PRO A 352 1.06 3.74 -15.85
N SER A 353 1.53 3.69 -17.10
CA SER A 353 1.32 2.55 -18.00
C SER A 353 1.99 1.25 -17.53
N SER A 354 3.03 1.35 -16.70
CA SER A 354 3.76 0.19 -16.17
C SER A 354 3.14 -0.40 -14.89
N ILE A 355 2.17 0.30 -14.27
CA ILE A 355 1.53 -0.15 -13.03
C ILE A 355 0.87 -1.53 -13.19
N TYR A 356 0.28 -1.81 -14.36
CA TYR A 356 -0.29 -3.12 -14.66
C TYR A 356 0.75 -4.26 -14.56
N ARG A 357 1.99 -4.00 -15.00
CA ARG A 357 3.07 -4.99 -14.90
C ARG A 357 3.47 -5.20 -13.44
N LEU A 358 3.60 -4.12 -12.68
CA LEU A 358 3.94 -4.19 -11.27
C LEU A 358 2.88 -4.97 -10.47
N LEU A 359 1.60 -4.78 -10.80
CA LEU A 359 0.50 -5.55 -10.21
C LEU A 359 0.61 -7.05 -10.52
N LYS A 360 0.92 -7.42 -11.76
CA LYS A 360 1.13 -8.82 -12.14
C LYS A 360 2.35 -9.48 -11.48
N GLU A 361 3.36 -8.68 -11.14
CA GLU A 361 4.54 -9.15 -10.40
C GLU A 361 4.25 -9.24 -8.89
N THR A 362 3.20 -8.60 -8.38
CA THR A 362 2.90 -8.54 -6.93
C THR A 362 1.70 -9.39 -6.51
N TYR A 363 0.76 -9.63 -7.43
CA TYR A 363 -0.53 -10.28 -7.17
C TYR A 363 -0.86 -11.33 -8.22
N ASP A 364 -1.56 -12.37 -7.80
CA ASP A 364 -2.11 -13.38 -8.71
C ASP A 364 -3.48 -12.96 -9.26
N ASP A 365 -3.73 -13.21 -10.55
CA ASP A 365 -5.00 -12.91 -11.22
C ASP A 365 -6.20 -13.62 -10.56
N GLU A 366 -5.96 -14.74 -9.88
CA GLU A 366 -6.99 -15.53 -9.17
C GLU A 366 -7.53 -14.86 -7.90
N ASP A 367 -6.83 -13.86 -7.35
CA ASP A 367 -7.19 -13.20 -6.08
C ASP A 367 -7.74 -11.78 -6.28
N ASN A 368 -8.08 -11.40 -7.52
CA ASN A 368 -8.65 -10.07 -7.80
C ASN A 368 -9.93 -9.84 -6.98
N GLU A 369 -10.77 -10.86 -6.86
CA GLU A 369 -11.94 -10.91 -5.98
C GLU A 369 -11.64 -11.79 -4.76
N LEU A 370 -11.80 -11.25 -3.55
CA LEU A 370 -11.54 -11.94 -2.28
C LEU A 370 -12.81 -12.59 -1.70
#